data_AF-A0A2E3W1S1-F1
#
_entry.id   AF-A0A2E3W1S1-F1
#
_cell.length_a   1.000
_cell.length_b   1.000
_cell.length_c   1.000
_cell.angle_alpha   90.00
_cell.angle_beta   90.00
_cell.angle_gamma   90.00
#
_symmetry.space_group_name_H-M   'P 1'
#
loop_
_entity.id
_entity.type
_entity.pdbx_description
1 polymer ?
#
loop_
_entity_poly.entity_id
_entity_poly.type
_entity_poly.pdbx_seq_one_letter_code
_entity_poly.pdbx_strand_id
1 'polypeptide(L)'
;MKMFLGRWASLLLALTVVSCAGTYRGQNRIQESTITIHGGVYKDLEWDEDLELKRTSFFQGANMHYDVMISELNKDSEFKNWLGSDEKLLQSCNQFFVALLYRNQLRGVGHSTVIEQLRGLGREIVEIPSFKSNFRQHYMAKEMNFIPYRVKGICVESAGSLDKLEIFIPGFKQQDIL
;
A
#
# COMPACT_ATOMS: atom_id res chain seq x y z
N MET A 1 -6.19 -46.04 -36.37
CA MET A 1 -6.03 -45.97 -34.89
C MET A 1 -5.33 -44.71 -34.37
N LYS A 2 -4.34 -44.12 -35.08
CA LYS A 2 -3.65 -42.87 -34.66
C LYS A 2 -4.56 -41.62 -34.56
N MET A 3 -5.63 -41.57 -35.35
CA MET A 3 -6.58 -40.44 -35.37
C MET A 3 -7.45 -40.33 -34.11
N PHE A 4 -7.68 -41.43 -33.40
CA PHE A 4 -8.47 -41.42 -32.16
C PHE A 4 -7.66 -40.88 -30.98
N LEU A 5 -6.38 -41.26 -30.84
CA LEU A 5 -5.52 -40.80 -29.74
C LEU A 5 -5.35 -39.26 -29.70
N GLY A 6 -5.22 -38.61 -30.87
CA GLY A 6 -5.07 -37.15 -30.94
C GLY A 6 -6.30 -36.39 -30.44
N ARG A 7 -7.51 -36.91 -30.68
CA ARG A 7 -8.77 -36.30 -30.22
C ARG A 7 -8.94 -36.40 -28.71
N TRP A 8 -8.51 -37.51 -28.10
CA TRP A 8 -8.53 -37.68 -26.63
C TRP A 8 -7.49 -36.79 -25.95
N ALA A 9 -6.29 -36.64 -26.54
CA ALA A 9 -5.27 -35.73 -26.02
C ALA A 9 -5.73 -34.25 -26.04
N SER A 10 -6.38 -33.80 -27.12
CA SER A 10 -6.97 -32.46 -27.18
C SER A 10 -8.11 -32.26 -26.18
N LEU A 11 -8.94 -33.29 -25.93
CA LEU A 11 -10.03 -33.22 -24.96
C LEU A 11 -9.51 -33.16 -23.50
N LEU A 12 -8.49 -33.97 -23.19
CA LEU A 12 -7.81 -33.95 -21.89
C LEU A 12 -7.13 -32.60 -21.66
N LEU A 13 -6.47 -32.04 -22.67
CA LEU A 13 -5.88 -30.71 -22.59
C LEU A 13 -6.95 -29.63 -22.35
N ALA A 14 -8.07 -29.67 -23.09
CA ALA A 14 -9.18 -28.74 -22.90
C ALA A 14 -9.80 -28.83 -21.48
N LEU A 15 -9.93 -30.04 -20.92
CA LEU A 15 -10.43 -30.25 -19.56
C LEU A 15 -9.48 -29.70 -18.48
N THR A 16 -8.16 -29.78 -18.69
CA THR A 16 -7.18 -29.19 -17.75
C THR A 16 -7.21 -27.66 -17.75
N VAL A 17 -7.44 -27.02 -18.91
CA VAL A 17 -7.50 -25.55 -19.02
C VAL A 17 -8.78 -24.99 -18.36
N VAL A 18 -9.90 -25.72 -18.43
CA VAL A 18 -11.17 -25.31 -17.79
C VAL A 18 -11.13 -25.45 -16.27
N SER A 19 -10.40 -26.43 -15.73
CA SER A 19 -10.31 -26.64 -14.27
C SER A 19 -9.58 -25.52 -13.54
N CYS A 20 -8.67 -24.78 -14.19
CA CYS A 20 -7.96 -23.66 -13.57
C CYS A 20 -8.79 -22.37 -13.48
N ALA A 21 -9.89 -22.25 -14.23
CA ALA A 21 -10.70 -21.03 -14.26
C ALA A 21 -11.76 -20.96 -13.14
N GLY A 22 -12.02 -22.07 -12.44
CA GLY A 22 -13.16 -22.22 -11.53
C GLY A 22 -12.98 -21.68 -10.12
N THR A 23 -11.75 -21.51 -9.63
CA THR A 23 -11.47 -21.24 -8.20
C THR A 23 -11.39 -19.76 -7.82
N TYR A 24 -11.45 -18.83 -8.77
CA TYR A 24 -11.18 -17.40 -8.50
C TYR A 24 -12.43 -16.51 -8.33
N ARG A 25 -13.64 -17.08 -8.46
CA ARG A 25 -14.89 -16.30 -8.40
C ARG A 25 -15.42 -16.20 -6.97
N GLY A 26 -15.23 -15.04 -6.35
CA GLY A 26 -16.20 -14.50 -5.38
C GLY A 26 -15.73 -14.32 -3.93
N GLN A 27 -14.49 -14.62 -3.57
CA GLN A 27 -14.02 -14.41 -2.19
C GLN A 27 -13.21 -13.12 -2.04
N ASN A 28 -13.36 -12.50 -0.87
CA ASN A 28 -12.55 -11.36 -0.45
C ASN A 28 -11.18 -11.88 0.01
N ARG A 29 -10.12 -11.23 -0.47
CA ARG A 29 -8.72 -11.63 -0.32
C ARG A 29 -7.92 -10.47 0.25
N ILE A 30 -7.07 -10.73 1.23
CA ILE A 30 -6.05 -9.80 1.69
C ILE A 30 -4.71 -10.33 1.17
N GLN A 31 -3.88 -9.45 0.62
CA GLN A 31 -2.55 -9.77 0.14
C GLN A 31 -1.54 -8.80 0.76
N GLU A 32 -0.51 -9.37 1.39
CA GLU A 32 0.60 -8.62 1.99
C GLU A 32 1.84 -8.76 1.11
N SER A 33 2.64 -7.69 1.05
CA SER A 33 3.91 -7.64 0.33
C SER A 33 4.74 -6.45 0.82
N THR A 34 5.99 -6.36 0.40
CA THR A 34 6.83 -5.17 0.63
C THR A 34 7.16 -4.53 -0.71
N ILE A 35 7.12 -3.20 -0.75
CA ILE A 35 7.55 -2.39 -1.89
C ILE A 35 8.73 -1.55 -1.43
N THR A 36 9.86 -1.64 -2.11
CA THR A 36 11.05 -0.84 -1.81
C THR A 36 11.10 0.35 -2.76
N ILE A 37 11.30 1.56 -2.22
CA ILE A 37 11.61 2.75 -3.01
C ILE A 37 13.11 3.00 -2.89
N HIS A 38 13.82 2.88 -4.01
CA HIS A 38 15.27 3.01 -4.04
C HIS A 38 15.70 4.46 -4.24
N GLY A 39 16.49 4.97 -3.30
CA GLY A 39 17.13 6.27 -3.35
C GLY A 39 16.17 7.45 -3.44
N GLY A 40 16.75 8.64 -3.56
CA GLY A 40 15.98 9.85 -3.75
C GLY A 40 16.85 11.08 -3.98
N VAL A 41 16.20 12.11 -4.53
CA VAL A 41 16.82 13.40 -4.79
C VAL A 41 15.95 14.49 -4.18
N TYR A 42 16.57 15.48 -3.55
CA TYR A 42 15.92 16.69 -3.07
C TYR A 42 16.87 17.89 -3.16
N LYS A 43 16.63 18.78 -4.11
CA LYS A 43 17.53 19.91 -4.42
C LYS A 43 18.94 19.40 -4.75
N ASP A 44 19.94 19.76 -3.95
CA ASP A 44 21.34 19.37 -4.10
C ASP A 44 21.70 18.11 -3.29
N LEU A 45 20.71 17.46 -2.68
CA LEU A 45 20.87 16.22 -1.93
C LEU A 45 20.43 15.03 -2.79
N GLU A 46 21.23 13.97 -2.75
CA GLU A 46 20.97 12.68 -3.37
C GLU A 46 21.40 11.58 -2.40
N TRP A 47 20.63 10.50 -2.34
CA TRP A 47 20.89 9.36 -1.48
C TRP A 47 20.51 8.04 -2.14
N ASP A 48 21.12 6.97 -1.64
CA ASP A 48 20.90 5.58 -2.07
C ASP A 48 20.17 4.73 -1.01
N GLU A 49 19.66 5.34 0.07
CA GLU A 49 18.82 4.65 1.06
C GLU A 49 17.56 4.05 0.42
N ASP A 50 17.11 2.91 0.96
CA ASP A 50 15.85 2.25 0.59
C ASP A 50 14.72 2.59 1.58
N LEU A 51 13.57 3.04 1.07
CA LEU A 51 12.34 3.18 1.86
C LEU A 51 11.44 1.95 1.65
N GLU A 52 11.36 1.10 2.67
CA GLU A 52 10.55 -0.12 2.64
C GLU A 52 9.10 0.13 3.08
N LEU A 53 8.17 0.06 2.13
CA LEU A 53 6.75 0.19 2.38
C LEU A 53 6.12 -1.20 2.55
N LYS A 54 5.59 -1.50 3.75
CA LYS A 54 4.70 -2.64 3.93
C LYS A 54 3.39 -2.37 3.23
N ARG A 55 3.00 -3.26 2.32
CA ARG A 55 1.80 -3.15 1.49
C ARG A 55 0.76 -4.18 1.90
N THR A 56 -0.46 -3.72 2.15
CA THR A 56 -1.64 -4.53 2.43
C THR A 56 -2.77 -4.19 1.45
N SER A 57 -3.04 -5.11 0.53
CA SER A 57 -4.05 -4.96 -0.52
C SER A 57 -5.30 -5.79 -0.25
N PHE A 58 -6.46 -5.16 -0.37
CA PHE A 58 -7.77 -5.75 -0.15
C PHE A 58 -8.46 -5.97 -1.50
N PHE A 59 -8.66 -7.23 -1.90
CA PHE A 59 -9.24 -7.63 -3.17
C PHE A 59 -10.64 -8.22 -3.01
N GLN A 60 -11.59 -7.76 -3.84
CA GLN A 60 -12.89 -8.41 -4.01
C GLN A 60 -12.91 -9.10 -5.37
N GLY A 61 -12.73 -10.43 -5.37
CA GLY A 61 -12.45 -11.20 -6.58
C GLY A 61 -11.15 -10.75 -7.26
N ALA A 62 -11.24 -10.32 -8.53
CA ALA A 62 -10.10 -9.84 -9.30
C ALA A 62 -9.82 -8.33 -9.13
N ASN A 63 -10.68 -7.59 -8.44
CA ASN A 63 -10.57 -6.14 -8.32
C ASN A 63 -9.93 -5.75 -6.98
N MET A 64 -8.90 -4.89 -7.04
CA MET A 64 -8.39 -4.22 -5.85
C MET A 64 -9.41 -3.20 -5.38
N HIS A 65 -9.85 -3.36 -4.14
CA HIS A 65 -10.89 -2.57 -3.51
C HIS A 65 -10.28 -1.42 -2.68
N TYR A 66 -9.23 -1.75 -1.93
CA TYR A 66 -8.44 -0.81 -1.13
C TYR A 66 -7.00 -1.29 -1.10
N ASP A 67 -6.05 -0.38 -0.91
CA ASP A 67 -4.64 -0.70 -0.73
C ASP A 67 -4.01 0.31 0.21
N VAL A 68 -3.17 -0.19 1.10
CA VAL A 68 -2.37 0.62 2.03
C VAL A 68 -0.92 0.23 1.85
N MET A 69 -0.06 1.21 1.64
CA MET A 69 1.39 1.04 1.80
C MET A 69 1.85 1.98 2.90
N ILE A 70 2.63 1.49 3.86
CA ILE A 70 3.06 2.28 5.00
C ILE A 70 4.51 1.97 5.34
N SER A 71 5.25 3.00 5.72
CA SER A 71 6.61 2.88 6.26
C SER A 71 6.74 3.83 7.42
N GLU A 72 7.47 3.42 8.45
CA GLU A 72 8.01 4.36 9.42
C GLU A 72 9.06 5.23 8.72
N LEU A 73 9.05 6.53 9.00
CA LEU A 73 10.05 7.47 8.53
C LEU A 73 10.82 7.96 9.75
N ASN A 74 11.96 7.32 10.00
CA ASN A 74 12.82 7.66 11.12
C ASN A 74 13.46 9.05 10.90
N LYS A 75 13.73 9.77 11.99
CA LYS A 75 14.52 11.01 12.03
C LYS A 75 15.90 10.86 11.39
N ASP A 76 16.45 9.64 11.35
CA ASP A 76 17.74 9.36 10.74
C ASP A 76 17.66 9.04 9.24
N SER A 77 16.46 8.78 8.70
CA SER A 77 16.26 8.47 7.27
C SER A 77 16.51 9.69 6.39
N GLU A 78 17.19 9.50 5.26
CA GLU A 78 17.42 10.50 4.22
C GLU A 78 16.13 10.87 3.48
N PHE A 79 15.11 9.99 3.49
CA PHE A 79 13.77 10.31 2.97
C PHE A 79 13.05 11.40 3.77
N LYS A 80 13.55 11.79 4.96
CA LYS A 80 13.05 12.99 5.66
C LYS A 80 13.24 14.26 4.83
N ASN A 81 14.25 14.30 3.97
CA ASN A 81 14.51 15.45 3.09
C ASN A 81 13.33 15.72 2.16
N TRP A 82 12.55 14.69 1.78
CA TRP A 82 11.33 14.87 0.99
C TRP A 82 10.22 15.60 1.75
N LEU A 83 10.23 15.66 3.08
CA LEU A 83 9.27 16.45 3.86
C LEU A 83 9.48 17.96 3.68
N GLY A 84 10.66 18.44 3.30
CA GLY A 84 10.93 19.86 3.12
C GLY A 84 10.52 20.70 4.34
N SER A 85 9.58 21.64 4.18
CA SER A 85 9.09 22.47 5.29
C SER A 85 8.32 21.69 6.37
N ASP A 86 7.87 20.48 6.05
CA ASP A 86 7.07 19.63 6.93
C ASP A 86 7.96 18.77 7.85
N GLU A 87 9.29 18.85 7.73
CA GLU A 87 10.26 18.06 8.52
C GLU A 87 10.08 18.24 10.03
N LYS A 88 9.63 19.42 10.48
CA LYS A 88 9.32 19.69 11.90
C LYS A 88 8.31 18.71 12.51
N LEU A 89 7.47 18.07 11.68
CA LEU A 89 6.53 17.04 12.13
C LEU A 89 7.27 15.81 12.70
N LEU A 90 8.45 15.47 12.18
CA LEU A 90 9.25 14.38 12.73
C LEU A 90 9.68 14.67 14.17
N GLN A 91 9.89 15.93 14.52
CA GLN A 91 10.34 16.32 15.86
C GLN A 91 9.21 16.25 16.89
N SER A 92 7.97 16.54 16.49
CA SER A 92 6.80 16.51 17.37
C SER A 92 6.23 15.11 17.59
N CYS A 93 6.52 14.16 16.70
CA CYS A 93 6.01 12.79 16.78
C CYS A 93 7.02 11.87 17.47
N ASN A 94 6.52 10.93 18.28
CA ASN A 94 7.34 9.83 18.80
C ASN A 94 7.69 8.87 17.65
N GLN A 95 6.69 8.52 16.85
CA GLN A 95 6.86 7.80 15.59
C GLN A 95 6.07 8.52 14.50
N PHE A 96 6.64 8.51 13.30
CA PHE A 96 6.03 9.12 12.13
C PHE A 96 6.00 8.11 10.99
N PHE A 97 4.84 7.91 10.40
CA PHE A 97 4.69 7.02 9.26
C PHE A 97 4.25 7.79 8.03
N VAL A 98 4.77 7.38 6.87
CA VAL A 98 4.26 7.80 5.57
C VAL A 98 3.35 6.70 5.04
N ALA A 99 2.13 7.06 4.64
CA ALA A 99 1.13 6.13 4.17
C ALA A 99 0.62 6.52 2.78
N LEU A 100 0.60 5.54 1.87
CA LEU A 100 0.00 5.61 0.55
C LEU A 100 -1.31 4.83 0.57
N LEU A 101 -2.42 5.54 0.34
CA LEU A 101 -3.76 4.99 0.41
C LEU A 101 -4.38 5.00 -0.98
N TYR A 102 -4.77 3.84 -1.49
CA TYR A 102 -5.57 3.72 -2.71
C TYR A 102 -6.98 3.23 -2.37
N ARG A 103 -7.94 3.72 -3.14
CA ARG A 103 -9.31 3.20 -3.15
C ARG A 103 -9.79 3.02 -4.58
N ASN A 104 -10.60 2.01 -4.79
CA ASN A 104 -11.37 1.89 -6.02
C ASN A 104 -12.53 2.90 -6.00
N GLN A 105 -12.59 3.82 -6.97
CA GLN A 105 -13.59 4.90 -6.97
C GLN A 105 -15.04 4.43 -7.11
N LEU A 106 -15.27 3.26 -7.72
CA LEU A 106 -16.63 2.80 -8.05
C LEU A 106 -17.30 2.02 -6.92
N ARG A 107 -16.52 1.36 -6.07
CA ARG A 107 -17.03 0.42 -5.07
C ARG A 107 -16.26 0.43 -3.75
N GLY A 108 -15.18 1.19 -3.65
CA GLY A 108 -14.25 1.16 -2.52
C GLY A 108 -14.71 1.93 -1.29
N VAL A 109 -14.29 1.47 -0.12
CA VAL A 109 -14.36 2.22 1.13
C VAL A 109 -13.66 3.57 0.98
N GLY A 110 -14.28 4.62 1.50
CA GLY A 110 -13.70 5.96 1.45
C GLY A 110 -12.41 6.03 2.26
N HIS A 111 -11.43 6.83 1.80
CA HIS A 111 -10.24 7.09 2.62
C HIS A 111 -10.60 7.66 4.00
N SER A 112 -11.70 8.42 4.10
CA SER A 112 -12.24 8.91 5.36
C SER A 112 -12.49 7.79 6.35
N THR A 113 -13.06 6.65 5.95
CA THR A 113 -13.31 5.53 6.85
C THR A 113 -12.04 4.96 7.47
N VAL A 114 -10.95 4.87 6.71
CA VAL A 114 -9.65 4.42 7.23
C VAL A 114 -9.03 5.52 8.09
N ILE A 115 -9.07 6.77 7.64
CA ILE A 115 -8.58 7.93 8.40
C ILE A 115 -9.28 8.05 9.76
N GLU A 116 -10.60 7.88 9.83
CA GLU A 116 -11.36 7.93 11.07
C GLU A 116 -11.02 6.76 12.01
N GLN A 117 -10.73 5.57 11.47
CA GLN A 117 -10.23 4.47 12.30
C GLN A 117 -8.87 4.78 12.90
N LEU A 118 -7.94 5.33 12.10
CA LEU A 118 -6.62 5.74 12.58
C LEU A 118 -6.74 6.83 13.66
N ARG A 119 -7.61 7.82 13.45
CA ARG A 119 -7.91 8.85 14.45
C ARG A 119 -8.53 8.28 15.72
N GLY A 120 -9.45 7.34 15.59
CA GLY A 120 -10.06 6.63 16.71
C GLY A 120 -9.07 5.83 17.56
N LEU A 121 -7.92 5.45 16.99
CA LEU A 121 -6.81 4.82 17.72
C LEU A 121 -5.88 5.84 18.40
N GLY A 122 -6.18 7.14 18.32
CA GLY A 122 -5.34 8.22 18.84
C GLY A 122 -4.13 8.52 17.94
N ARG A 123 -4.29 8.37 16.62
CA ARG A 123 -3.27 8.74 15.63
C ARG A 123 -3.68 10.03 14.94
N GLU A 124 -2.77 10.99 14.89
CA GLU A 124 -3.02 12.21 14.13
C GLU A 124 -2.67 11.97 12.66
N ILE A 125 -3.59 12.32 11.76
CA ILE A 125 -3.37 12.24 10.31
C ILE A 125 -3.05 13.63 9.81
N VAL A 126 -1.84 13.80 9.31
CA VAL A 126 -1.28 15.08 8.87
C VAL A 126 -1.07 15.10 7.36
N GLU A 127 -1.20 16.28 6.76
CA GLU A 127 -0.84 16.48 5.36
C GLU A 127 0.67 16.69 5.23
N ILE A 128 1.28 16.02 4.26
CA ILE A 128 2.70 16.14 3.91
C ILE A 128 2.86 16.51 2.43
N PRO A 129 2.43 17.72 2.02
CA PRO A 129 2.39 18.12 0.62
C PRO A 129 3.76 18.06 -0.07
N SER A 130 4.84 18.39 0.65
CA SER A 130 6.20 18.33 0.12
C SER A 130 6.59 16.89 -0.22
N PHE A 131 6.40 15.96 0.73
CA PHE A 131 6.71 14.55 0.53
C PHE A 131 5.87 13.97 -0.60
N LYS A 132 4.57 14.27 -0.63
CA LYS A 132 3.67 13.88 -1.72
C LYS A 132 4.17 14.35 -3.09
N SER A 133 4.65 15.59 -3.17
CA SER A 133 5.14 16.18 -4.42
C SER A 133 6.42 15.50 -4.89
N ASN A 134 7.39 15.32 -3.98
CA ASN A 134 8.66 14.66 -4.28
C ASN A 134 8.46 13.19 -4.66
N PHE A 135 7.67 12.45 -3.86
CA PHE A 135 7.32 11.06 -4.15
C PHE A 135 6.70 10.90 -5.54
N ARG A 136 5.78 11.79 -5.93
CA ARG A 136 5.13 11.72 -7.26
C ARG A 136 6.06 11.99 -8.43
N GLN A 137 7.15 12.71 -8.20
CA GLN A 137 8.17 13.00 -9.21
C GLN A 137 9.23 11.89 -9.28
N HIS A 138 9.32 11.05 -8.26
CA HIS A 138 10.18 9.88 -8.25
C HIS A 138 9.84 8.91 -9.39
N TYR A 139 10.86 8.30 -10.02
CA TYR A 139 10.67 7.44 -11.18
C TYR A 139 9.74 6.25 -10.87
N MET A 140 9.87 5.67 -9.68
CA MET A 140 9.04 4.54 -9.24
C MET A 140 7.56 4.89 -9.12
N ALA A 141 7.19 6.15 -8.84
CA ALA A 141 5.79 6.53 -8.77
C ALA A 141 5.06 6.38 -10.10
N LYS A 142 5.79 6.55 -11.22
CA LYS A 142 5.26 6.32 -12.56
C LYS A 142 5.30 4.84 -12.93
N GLU A 143 6.43 4.17 -12.73
CA GLU A 143 6.61 2.75 -13.10
C GLU A 143 5.62 1.84 -12.36
N MET A 144 5.39 2.11 -11.07
CA MET A 144 4.48 1.34 -10.23
C MET A 144 3.04 1.87 -10.24
N ASN A 145 2.78 2.92 -11.02
CA ASN A 145 1.47 3.58 -11.12
C ASN A 145 0.89 3.99 -9.75
N PHE A 146 1.67 4.73 -8.95
CA PHE A 146 1.26 5.26 -7.63
C PHE A 146 0.48 6.58 -7.72
N ILE A 147 0.29 7.13 -8.91
CA ILE A 147 -0.52 8.34 -9.15
C ILE A 147 -1.90 8.33 -8.46
N PRO A 148 -2.69 7.23 -8.46
CA PRO A 148 -4.01 7.22 -7.83
C PRO A 148 -3.97 7.15 -6.29
N TYR A 149 -2.79 6.99 -5.67
CA TYR A 149 -2.66 6.91 -4.22
C TYR A 149 -2.67 8.31 -3.59
N ARG A 150 -3.29 8.39 -2.41
CA ARG A 150 -3.18 9.55 -1.52
C ARG A 150 -2.03 9.31 -0.55
N VAL A 151 -1.11 10.27 -0.50
CA VAL A 151 -0.01 10.28 0.46
C VAL A 151 -0.46 11.03 1.71
N LYS A 152 -0.22 10.45 2.89
CA LYS A 152 -0.54 11.01 4.22
C LYS A 152 0.61 10.75 5.19
N GLY A 153 0.78 11.66 6.15
CA GLY A 153 1.59 11.40 7.34
C GLY A 153 0.70 10.89 8.47
N ILE A 154 1.24 10.00 9.29
CA ILE A 154 0.60 9.51 10.51
C ILE A 154 1.54 9.82 11.66
N CYS A 155 1.13 10.69 12.56
CA CYS A 155 1.87 11.07 13.75
C CYS A 155 1.36 10.28 14.95
N VAL A 156 2.28 9.67 15.70
CA VAL A 156 2.02 9.02 16.97
C VAL A 156 2.58 9.90 18.08
N GLU A 157 1.69 10.58 18.82
CA GLU A 157 2.07 11.49 19.91
C GLU A 157 2.30 10.78 21.26
N SER A 158 1.62 9.65 21.51
CA SER A 158 1.67 8.98 22.81
C SER A 158 3.03 8.32 23.08
N ALA A 159 3.45 8.31 24.35
CA ALA A 159 4.70 7.70 24.85
C ALA A 159 4.82 6.16 24.66
N GLY A 160 3.89 5.54 23.93
CA GLY A 160 3.95 4.13 23.54
C GLY A 160 4.41 4.00 22.09
N SER A 161 5.21 2.97 21.82
CA SER A 161 5.47 2.52 20.44
C SER A 161 4.18 1.97 19.84
N LEU A 162 4.04 2.15 18.54
CA LEU A 162 2.96 1.58 17.75
C LEU A 162 3.44 0.24 17.19
N ASP A 163 3.18 -0.83 17.92
CA ASP A 163 3.58 -2.17 17.49
C ASP A 163 2.59 -2.80 16.51
N LYS A 164 1.36 -2.26 16.44
CA LYS A 164 0.28 -2.71 15.56
C LYS A 164 -0.63 -1.57 15.13
N LEU A 165 -1.12 -1.65 13.91
CA LEU A 165 -2.13 -0.75 13.38
C LEU A 165 -3.21 -1.55 12.68
N GLU A 166 -4.23 -1.93 13.44
CA GLU A 166 -5.31 -2.74 12.91
C GLU A 166 -6.38 -1.86 12.25
N ILE A 167 -6.72 -2.18 10.99
CA ILE A 167 -7.81 -1.55 10.26
C ILE A 167 -8.88 -2.57 9.87
N PHE A 168 -10.10 -2.08 9.76
CA PHE A 168 -11.25 -2.81 9.27
C PHE A 168 -11.74 -2.22 7.94
N ILE A 169 -11.81 -3.09 6.94
CA ILE A 169 -12.42 -2.81 5.63
C ILE A 169 -13.68 -3.69 5.53
N PRO A 170 -14.88 -3.13 5.37
CA PRO A 170 -16.12 -3.88 5.17
C PRO A 170 -15.99 -5.05 4.19
N GLY A 171 -16.38 -6.24 4.66
CA GLY A 171 -16.28 -7.49 3.89
C GLY A 171 -14.94 -8.22 4.04
N PHE A 172 -13.96 -7.63 4.72
CA PHE A 172 -12.66 -8.25 4.99
C PHE A 172 -12.51 -8.52 6.48
N LYS A 173 -11.55 -9.40 6.82
CA LYS A 173 -11.10 -9.54 8.21
C LYS A 173 -10.32 -8.28 8.61
N GLN A 174 -10.32 -8.00 9.91
CA GLN A 174 -9.43 -7.00 10.50
C GLN A 174 -7.98 -7.40 10.23
N GLN A 175 -7.15 -6.42 9.89
CA GLN A 175 -5.79 -6.65 9.42
C GLN A 175 -4.86 -5.59 9.99
N ASP A 176 -3.71 -6.06 10.47
CA ASP A 176 -2.60 -5.21 10.86
C ASP A 176 -1.84 -4.75 9.60
N ILE A 177 -1.63 -3.44 9.48
CA ILE A 177 -0.99 -2.82 8.33
C ILE A 177 0.46 -2.38 8.59
N LEU A 178 0.97 -2.48 9.82
CA LEU A 178 2.38 -2.20 10.15
C LEU A 178 3.32 -3.37 9.97
#